data_AF-G7N0F1-F1
#
_entry.id   AF-G7N0F1-F1
#
_cell.length_a   1.000
_cell.length_b   1.000
_cell.length_c   1.000
_cell.angle_alpha   90.00
_cell.angle_beta   90.00
_cell.angle_gamma   90.00
#
_symmetry.space_group_name_H-M   'P 1'
#
loop_
_entity.id
_entity.type
_entity.pdbx_description
1 polymer ?
#
loop_
_entity_poly.entity_id
_entity_poly.type
_entity_poly.pdbx_seq_one_letter_code
_entity_poly.pdbx_strand_id
1 'polypeptide(L)'
;VYQSMVLFFFENYTGVQILLYGDLPKNKENIIYLANHQSTVDWIVADILAIRQNALGHVRYVLKEGLKWLPLYGFYFAQHGGIYVKRSAKFNEKEMRNKLQSYVNAGTPMYLVIFPEGTRYNPEQTKVLSASQAFAAQRGLAVLKHVLTPRIKATHVAFDCMKNYLDAIYDVTVVYEGKDNGGQRRESPTMTEFLCKECPKIHIHIDRIDKKDVPEEQEHMRRWLHERFEIKDKMLIEFYESPDPERRKRFPGKSVNSKLSIKKTLPSMLILSGLTAGMLMTDAGRKLYVNTWIYGTLLGCLWVTIKA
;
A
#
# COMPACT_ATOMS: atom_id res chain seq x y z
N VAL A 1 8.73 -13.64 7.66
CA VAL A 1 8.45 -13.72 9.11
C VAL A 1 7.91 -12.40 9.65
N TYR A 2 8.66 -11.29 9.56
CA TYR A 2 8.21 -9.98 10.09
C TYR A 2 6.83 -9.53 9.59
N GLN A 3 6.59 -9.46 8.28
CA GLN A 3 5.27 -9.14 7.72
C GLN A 3 4.13 -10.04 8.25
N SER A 4 4.39 -11.34 8.40
CA SER A 4 3.41 -12.28 8.95
C SER A 4 3.11 -12.01 10.43
N MET A 5 4.10 -11.55 11.21
CA MET A 5 3.87 -11.04 12.58
C MET A 5 3.07 -9.73 12.56
N VAL A 6 3.36 -8.79 11.66
CA VAL A 6 2.56 -7.57 11.52
C VAL A 6 1.09 -7.93 11.25
N LEU A 7 0.84 -8.84 10.32
CA LEU A 7 -0.51 -9.32 10.00
C LEU A 7 -1.23 -9.99 11.19
N PHE A 8 -0.49 -10.61 12.12
CA PHE A 8 -1.08 -11.08 13.38
C PHE A 8 -1.73 -9.93 14.15
N PHE A 9 -0.98 -8.83 14.35
CA PHE A 9 -1.51 -7.68 15.07
C PHE A 9 -2.68 -7.03 14.32
N PHE A 10 -2.58 -6.97 12.99
CA PHE A 10 -3.53 -6.26 12.14
C PHE A 10 -4.86 -6.99 11.92
N GLU A 11 -4.88 -8.32 11.77
CA GLU A 11 -6.14 -9.06 11.58
C GLU A 11 -6.55 -9.86 12.82
N ASN A 12 -5.60 -10.53 13.48
CA ASN A 12 -5.94 -11.46 14.57
C ASN A 12 -6.12 -10.75 15.92
N TYR A 13 -5.29 -9.75 16.24
CA TYR A 13 -5.39 -9.00 17.50
C TYR A 13 -6.45 -7.89 17.46
N THR A 14 -6.47 -7.06 16.40
CA THR A 14 -7.47 -5.98 16.29
C THR A 14 -8.88 -6.54 16.17
N GLY A 15 -9.04 -7.68 15.48
CA GLY A 15 -10.34 -8.23 15.13
C GLY A 15 -11.05 -7.50 13.98
N VAL A 16 -10.33 -6.65 13.22
CA VAL A 16 -10.87 -5.94 12.06
C VAL A 16 -11.52 -6.91 11.07
N GLN A 17 -12.66 -6.52 10.51
CA GLN A 17 -13.31 -7.28 9.45
C GLN A 17 -12.75 -6.88 8.09
N ILE A 18 -12.24 -7.86 7.33
CA ILE A 18 -11.73 -7.63 5.97
C ILE A 18 -12.83 -8.03 4.98
N LEU A 19 -13.46 -7.04 4.36
CA LEU A 19 -14.51 -7.24 3.37
C LEU A 19 -13.91 -7.14 1.96
N LEU A 20 -13.74 -8.28 1.30
CA LEU A 20 -13.25 -8.34 -0.08
C LEU A 20 -14.41 -8.27 -1.07
N TYR A 21 -14.27 -7.44 -2.09
CA TYR A 21 -15.19 -7.30 -3.21
C TYR A 21 -14.42 -7.58 -4.52
N GLY A 22 -15.08 -8.24 -5.46
CA GLY A 22 -14.43 -8.74 -6.67
C GLY A 22 -13.65 -10.04 -6.43
N ASP A 23 -12.98 -10.51 -7.48
CA ASP A 23 -12.32 -11.82 -7.46
C ASP A 23 -10.82 -11.68 -7.22
N LEU A 24 -10.38 -12.04 -6.00
CA LEU A 24 -8.97 -12.28 -5.71
C LEU A 24 -8.60 -13.70 -6.16
N PRO A 25 -7.68 -13.87 -7.13
CA PRO A 25 -7.22 -15.19 -7.54
C PRO A 25 -6.63 -15.97 -6.36
N LYS A 26 -6.91 -17.26 -6.27
CA LYS A 26 -6.32 -18.11 -5.22
C LYS A 26 -4.85 -18.43 -5.49
N ASN A 27 -4.48 -18.44 -6.77
CA ASN A 27 -3.13 -18.75 -7.21
C ASN A 27 -2.22 -17.56 -6.98
N LYS A 28 -0.93 -17.87 -6.81
CA LYS A 28 0.12 -16.87 -6.76
C LYS A 28 0.41 -16.39 -8.18
N GLU A 29 0.36 -15.08 -8.38
CA GLU A 29 0.61 -14.42 -9.67
C GLU A 29 1.73 -13.38 -9.54
N ASN A 30 2.44 -13.13 -10.64
CA ASN A 30 3.32 -11.99 -10.80
C ASN A 30 2.50 -10.76 -11.19
N ILE A 31 2.38 -9.79 -10.29
CA ILE A 31 1.43 -8.69 -10.45
C ILE A 31 2.03 -7.33 -10.14
N ILE A 32 1.46 -6.30 -10.78
CA ILE A 32 1.53 -4.91 -10.30
C ILE A 32 0.26 -4.63 -9.53
N TYR A 33 0.40 -4.25 -8.26
CA TYR A 33 -0.69 -3.81 -7.40
C TYR A 33 -0.77 -2.29 -7.49
N LEU A 34 -1.89 -1.77 -7.97
CA LEU A 34 -2.20 -0.35 -8.04
C LEU A 34 -3.33 -0.04 -7.07
N ALA A 35 -3.11 0.86 -6.13
CA ALA A 35 -4.18 1.27 -5.22
C ALA A 35 -4.22 2.76 -4.95
N ASN A 36 -5.37 3.21 -4.45
CA ASN A 36 -5.48 4.49 -3.79
C ASN A 36 -4.66 4.49 -2.48
N HIS A 37 -4.20 5.66 -2.06
CA HIS A 37 -3.33 5.83 -0.90
C HIS A 37 -3.93 6.85 0.05
N GLN A 38 -4.22 6.46 1.29
CA GLN A 38 -4.89 7.30 2.28
C GLN A 38 -4.42 7.05 3.71
N SER A 39 -3.80 5.90 4.02
CA SER A 39 -3.37 5.55 5.38
C SER A 39 -1.91 5.12 5.44
N THR A 40 -1.30 5.23 6.62
CA THR A 40 -0.04 4.54 6.94
C THR A 40 -0.16 3.01 6.91
N VAL A 41 -1.38 2.49 6.90
CA VAL A 41 -1.71 1.05 6.92
C VAL A 41 -1.84 0.46 5.51
N ASP A 42 -1.87 1.27 4.44
CA ASP A 42 -2.15 0.77 3.08
C ASP A 42 -1.18 -0.31 2.59
N TRP A 43 0.09 -0.26 3.01
CA TRP A 43 1.06 -1.30 2.67
C TRP A 43 0.74 -2.66 3.31
N ILE A 44 0.10 -2.64 4.49
CA ILE A 44 -0.38 -3.84 5.19
C ILE A 44 -1.58 -4.41 4.46
N VAL A 45 -2.43 -3.58 3.85
CA VAL A 45 -3.53 -4.06 3.00
C VAL A 45 -3.00 -4.85 1.79
N ALA A 46 -1.91 -4.42 1.18
CA ALA A 46 -1.24 -5.21 0.14
C ALA A 46 -0.74 -6.56 0.69
N ASP A 47 -0.18 -6.58 1.91
CA ASP A 47 0.28 -7.81 2.57
C ASP A 47 -0.86 -8.76 2.95
N ILE A 48 -2.01 -8.22 3.36
CA ILE A 48 -3.27 -8.94 3.62
C ILE A 48 -3.68 -9.71 2.36
N LEU A 49 -3.65 -9.09 1.19
CA LEU A 49 -3.97 -9.78 -0.06
C LEU A 49 -2.88 -10.79 -0.44
N ALA A 50 -1.60 -10.39 -0.35
CA ALA A 50 -0.49 -11.25 -0.71
C ALA A 50 -0.43 -12.54 0.13
N ILE A 51 -0.68 -12.50 1.44
CA ILE A 51 -0.67 -13.71 2.28
C ILE A 51 -1.80 -14.69 1.93
N ARG A 52 -2.93 -14.19 1.40
CA ARG A 52 -4.05 -15.03 0.95
C ARG A 52 -3.68 -15.83 -0.29
N GLN A 53 -2.73 -15.34 -1.08
CA GLN A 53 -2.18 -15.97 -2.29
C GLN A 53 -0.82 -16.65 -2.07
N ASN A 54 -0.36 -16.77 -0.81
CA ASN A 54 0.98 -17.25 -0.47
C ASN A 54 2.11 -16.45 -1.16
N ALA A 55 1.87 -15.16 -1.43
CA ALA A 55 2.77 -14.25 -2.12
C ALA A 55 3.56 -13.33 -1.17
N LEU A 56 3.39 -13.43 0.15
CA LEU A 56 3.92 -12.45 1.13
C LEU A 56 5.44 -12.21 1.02
N GLY A 57 6.24 -13.25 0.78
CA GLY A 57 7.70 -13.11 0.60
C GLY A 57 8.13 -12.36 -0.67
N HIS A 58 7.20 -12.17 -1.61
CA HIS A 58 7.41 -11.63 -2.95
C HIS A 58 6.96 -10.17 -3.07
N VAL A 59 6.42 -9.61 -1.99
CA VAL A 59 5.96 -8.22 -1.96
C VAL A 59 7.17 -7.29 -2.06
N ARG A 60 7.08 -6.36 -2.99
CA ARG A 60 8.05 -5.30 -3.28
C ARG A 60 7.29 -4.00 -3.34
N TYR A 61 7.84 -2.93 -2.78
CA TYR A 61 7.17 -1.64 -2.72
C TYR A 61 7.95 -0.58 -3.49
N VAL A 62 7.25 0.28 -4.22
CA VAL A 62 7.79 1.57 -4.65
C VAL A 62 7.63 2.57 -3.50
N LEU A 63 8.74 2.91 -2.85
CA LEU A 63 8.78 3.66 -1.59
C LEU A 63 9.41 5.04 -1.76
N LYS A 64 9.03 5.98 -0.90
CA LYS A 64 9.77 7.24 -0.76
C LYS A 64 11.18 6.95 -0.27
N GLU A 65 12.20 7.54 -0.88
CA GLU A 65 13.60 7.34 -0.51
C GLU A 65 13.87 7.60 0.98
N GLY A 66 13.23 8.60 1.57
CA GLY A 66 13.37 8.91 3.00
C GLY A 66 13.04 7.74 3.94
N LEU A 67 12.20 6.79 3.52
CA LEU A 67 11.82 5.64 4.34
C LEU A 67 12.96 4.64 4.56
N LYS A 68 14.01 4.65 3.71
CA LYS A 68 15.18 3.77 3.89
C LYS A 68 15.99 4.07 5.16
N TRP A 69 15.78 5.24 5.75
CA TRP A 69 16.51 5.71 6.92
C TRP A 69 15.72 5.57 8.23
N LEU A 70 14.47 5.11 8.17
CA LEU A 70 13.75 4.80 9.39
C LEU A 70 14.44 3.62 10.10
N PRO A 71 14.77 3.73 11.39
CA PRO A 71 15.37 2.64 12.14
C PRO A 71 14.51 1.38 12.03
N LEU A 72 15.14 0.23 11.80
CA LEU A 72 14.52 -1.09 11.60
C LEU A 72 13.68 -1.21 10.31
N TYR A 73 12.73 -0.30 10.08
CA TYR A 73 11.85 -0.29 8.90
C TYR A 73 12.62 -0.09 7.59
N GLY A 74 13.59 0.83 7.56
CA GLY A 74 14.41 1.10 6.39
C GLY A 74 15.27 -0.10 6.00
N PHE A 75 15.89 -0.75 6.97
CA PHE A 75 16.66 -1.99 6.79
C PHE A 75 15.76 -3.12 6.26
N TYR A 76 14.57 -3.29 6.84
CA TYR A 76 13.59 -4.27 6.40
C TYR A 76 13.21 -4.10 4.92
N PHE A 77 12.81 -2.89 4.51
CA PHE A 77 12.44 -2.62 3.13
C PHE A 77 13.60 -2.75 2.15
N ALA A 78 14.84 -2.47 2.59
CA ALA A 78 16.03 -2.67 1.79
C ALA A 78 16.29 -4.17 1.54
N GLN A 79 16.17 -5.02 2.57
CA GLN A 79 16.27 -6.48 2.44
C GLN A 79 15.16 -7.05 1.56
N HIS A 80 13.95 -6.51 1.68
CA HIS A 80 12.81 -6.85 0.82
C HIS A 80 12.86 -6.13 -0.53
N GLY A 81 14.01 -5.61 -0.96
CA GLY A 81 14.20 -5.22 -2.35
C GLY A 81 13.34 -4.04 -2.83
N GLY A 82 12.88 -3.17 -1.94
CA GLY A 82 12.05 -2.01 -2.28
C GLY A 82 12.70 -1.07 -3.31
N ILE A 83 11.90 -0.45 -4.15
CA ILE A 83 12.34 0.50 -5.18
C ILE A 83 12.13 1.92 -4.63
N TYR A 84 13.22 2.67 -4.46
CA TYR A 84 13.15 3.98 -3.80
C TYR A 84 13.02 5.12 -4.81
N VAL A 85 12.12 6.06 -4.51
CA VAL A 85 11.81 7.22 -5.37
C VAL A 85 11.95 8.51 -4.58
N LYS A 86 12.64 9.50 -5.17
CA LYS A 86 12.77 10.85 -4.63
C LYS A 86 11.56 11.71 -5.04
N ARG A 87 11.01 12.50 -4.11
CA ARG A 87 9.85 13.38 -4.36
C ARG A 87 10.23 14.72 -5.00
N SER A 88 11.42 15.24 -4.67
CA SER A 88 11.93 16.54 -5.12
C SER A 88 12.91 16.46 -6.29
N ALA A 89 13.45 15.27 -6.58
CA ALA A 89 14.36 15.06 -7.69
C ALA A 89 13.62 14.42 -8.87
N LYS A 90 14.15 14.61 -10.09
CA LYS A 90 13.67 13.92 -11.30
C LYS A 90 13.61 12.42 -11.01
N PHE A 91 12.46 11.81 -11.28
CA PHE A 91 12.26 10.36 -11.14
C PHE A 91 13.38 9.60 -11.87
N ASN A 92 14.11 8.75 -11.14
CA ASN A 92 15.25 8.01 -11.69
C ASN A 92 14.76 6.72 -12.38
N GLU A 93 14.27 6.87 -13.61
CA GLU A 93 13.75 5.77 -14.42
C GLU A 93 14.79 4.66 -14.60
N LYS A 94 16.05 5.03 -14.86
CA LYS A 94 17.14 4.06 -15.11
C LYS A 94 17.37 3.13 -13.93
N GLU A 95 17.39 3.66 -12.71
CA GLU A 95 17.59 2.86 -11.50
C GLU A 95 16.44 1.88 -11.27
N MET A 96 15.19 2.35 -11.42
CA MET A 96 14.02 1.49 -11.31
C MET A 96 14.02 0.40 -12.38
N ARG A 97 14.33 0.75 -13.64
CA ARG A 97 14.44 -0.21 -14.76
C ARG A 97 15.48 -1.28 -14.48
N ASN A 98 16.69 -0.89 -14.10
CA ASN A 98 17.77 -1.84 -13.80
C ASN A 98 17.39 -2.82 -12.68
N LYS A 99 16.74 -2.32 -11.62
CA LYS A 99 16.34 -3.13 -10.48
C LYS A 99 15.18 -4.08 -10.81
N LEU A 100 14.20 -3.62 -11.60
CA LEU A 100 13.12 -4.48 -12.06
C LEU A 100 13.63 -5.55 -13.02
N GLN A 101 14.50 -5.17 -13.97
CA GLN A 101 15.09 -6.10 -14.91
C GLN A 101 15.93 -7.17 -14.20
N SER A 102 16.65 -6.84 -13.13
CA SER A 102 17.39 -7.85 -12.37
C SER A 102 16.48 -8.87 -11.70
N TYR A 103 15.31 -8.47 -11.19
CA TYR A 103 14.33 -9.41 -10.64
C TYR A 103 13.71 -10.30 -11.72
N VAL A 104 13.34 -9.70 -12.86
CA VAL A 104 12.79 -10.44 -14.01
C VAL A 104 13.81 -11.46 -14.53
N ASN A 105 15.07 -11.05 -14.72
CA ASN A 105 16.15 -11.93 -15.19
C ASN A 105 16.46 -13.05 -14.20
N ALA A 106 16.31 -12.80 -12.90
CA ALA A 106 16.50 -13.80 -11.86
C ALA A 106 15.27 -14.72 -11.67
N GLY A 107 14.19 -14.53 -12.44
CA GLY A 107 12.94 -15.27 -12.26
C GLY A 107 12.33 -15.09 -10.86
N THR A 108 12.59 -13.96 -10.21
CA THR A 108 12.09 -13.65 -8.88
C THR A 108 10.59 -13.37 -8.95
N PRO A 109 9.73 -14.09 -8.20
CA PRO A 109 8.30 -13.79 -8.24
C PRO A 109 8.01 -12.39 -7.70
N MET A 110 7.08 -11.67 -8.34
CA MET A 110 6.86 -10.24 -8.14
C MET A 110 5.44 -9.91 -7.67
N TYR A 111 5.32 -9.25 -6.53
CA TYR A 111 4.09 -8.58 -6.10
C TYR A 111 4.42 -7.10 -5.87
N LEU A 112 4.44 -6.31 -6.96
CA LEU A 112 4.95 -4.94 -6.94
C LEU A 112 3.85 -3.94 -6.58
N VAL A 113 3.93 -3.35 -5.39
CA VAL A 113 2.99 -2.37 -4.86
C VAL A 113 3.39 -0.97 -5.29
N ILE A 114 2.46 -0.30 -5.98
CA ILE A 114 2.57 1.09 -6.41
C ILE A 114 1.31 1.83 -5.95
N PHE A 115 1.52 3.02 -5.39
CA PHE A 115 0.46 3.98 -5.07
C PHE A 115 0.57 5.18 -6.03
N PRO A 116 -0.14 5.17 -7.17
CA PRO A 116 0.04 6.18 -8.21
C PRO A 116 -0.20 7.62 -7.76
N GLU A 117 -1.01 7.85 -6.71
CA GLU A 117 -1.21 9.18 -6.12
C GLU A 117 0.11 9.83 -5.66
N GLY A 118 1.10 9.02 -5.27
CA GLY A 118 2.42 9.46 -4.83
C GLY A 118 2.43 10.19 -3.47
N THR A 119 1.27 10.36 -2.84
CA THR A 119 1.09 10.88 -1.48
C THR A 119 -0.24 10.37 -0.95
N ARG A 120 -0.39 10.31 0.37
CA ARG A 120 -1.67 9.93 1.00
C ARG A 120 -2.70 11.04 0.77
N TYR A 121 -3.89 10.65 0.34
CA TYR A 121 -5.10 11.45 0.41
C TYR A 121 -5.46 11.70 1.87
N ASN A 122 -5.69 12.95 2.21
CA ASN A 122 -6.26 13.36 3.49
C ASN A 122 -7.28 14.49 3.22
N PRO A 123 -8.56 14.33 3.60
CA PRO A 123 -9.61 15.32 3.36
C PRO A 123 -9.35 16.68 4.05
N GLU A 124 -8.55 16.69 5.13
CA GLU A 124 -8.19 17.90 5.88
C GLU A 124 -7.02 18.66 5.23
N GLN A 125 -6.28 18.04 4.31
CA GLN A 125 -5.16 18.66 3.59
C GLN A 125 -5.64 19.38 2.31
N THR A 126 -6.43 20.44 2.50
CA THR A 126 -7.04 21.22 1.41
C THR A 126 -6.06 21.70 0.34
N LYS A 127 -4.83 22.07 0.72
CA LYS A 127 -3.77 22.50 -0.23
C LYS A 127 -3.34 21.40 -1.21
N VAL A 128 -3.24 20.15 -0.75
CA VAL A 128 -2.84 19.03 -1.59
C VAL A 128 -3.98 18.65 -2.55
N LEU A 129 -5.21 18.65 -2.03
CA LEU A 129 -6.41 18.38 -2.81
C LEU A 129 -6.60 19.44 -3.91
N SER A 130 -6.57 20.72 -3.56
CA SER A 130 -6.76 21.80 -4.53
C SER A 130 -5.67 21.81 -5.60
N ALA A 131 -4.42 21.53 -5.24
CA ALA A 131 -3.33 21.38 -6.22
C ALA A 131 -3.56 20.19 -7.17
N SER A 132 -4.03 19.06 -6.66
CA SER A 132 -4.37 17.88 -7.46
C SER A 132 -5.51 18.14 -8.44
N GLN A 133 -6.56 18.83 -7.97
CA GLN A 133 -7.73 19.21 -8.76
C GLN A 133 -7.40 20.26 -9.81
N ALA A 134 -6.62 21.28 -9.46
CA ALA A 134 -6.13 22.30 -10.39
C ALA A 134 -5.27 21.68 -11.50
N PHE A 135 -4.38 20.73 -11.15
CA PHE A 135 -3.60 19.99 -12.13
C PHE A 135 -4.49 19.19 -13.10
N ALA A 136 -5.53 18.51 -12.59
CA ALA A 136 -6.46 17.78 -13.43
C ALA A 136 -7.21 18.73 -14.39
N ALA A 137 -7.78 19.81 -13.86
CA ALA A 137 -8.50 20.82 -14.65
C ALA A 137 -7.62 21.45 -15.74
N GLN A 138 -6.38 21.85 -15.42
CA GLN A 138 -5.44 22.44 -16.38
C GLN A 138 -5.08 21.47 -17.52
N ARG A 139 -5.12 20.16 -17.28
CA ARG A 139 -4.77 19.11 -18.24
C ARG A 139 -5.98 18.50 -18.95
N GLY A 140 -7.18 19.05 -18.73
CA GLY A 140 -8.43 18.52 -19.29
C GLY A 140 -8.77 17.11 -18.80
N LEU A 141 -8.33 16.76 -17.59
CA LEU A 141 -8.61 15.49 -16.93
C LEU A 141 -9.80 15.63 -15.97
N ALA A 142 -10.48 14.53 -15.66
CA ALA A 142 -11.54 14.54 -14.66
C ALA A 142 -11.01 15.01 -13.29
N VAL A 143 -11.77 15.91 -12.66
CA VAL A 143 -11.47 16.43 -11.32
C VAL A 143 -12.02 15.45 -10.29
N LEU A 144 -11.12 14.75 -9.61
CA LEU A 144 -11.45 13.69 -8.65
C LEU A 144 -11.73 14.27 -7.25
N LYS A 145 -12.63 13.63 -6.50
CA LYS A 145 -13.08 14.11 -5.18
C LYS A 145 -12.45 13.36 -4.01
N HIS A 146 -12.37 12.03 -4.10
CA HIS A 146 -12.00 11.09 -3.05
C HIS A 146 -10.68 10.34 -3.33
N VAL A 147 -10.00 10.67 -4.43
CA VAL A 147 -8.62 10.26 -4.70
C VAL A 147 -7.84 11.42 -5.30
N LEU A 148 -6.52 11.36 -5.21
CA LEU A 148 -5.65 12.28 -5.92
C LEU A 148 -5.41 11.83 -7.36
N THR A 149 -5.05 12.79 -8.20
CA THR A 149 -4.73 12.58 -9.60
C THR A 149 -3.48 11.69 -9.72
N PRO A 150 -3.55 10.53 -10.39
CA PRO A 150 -2.46 9.57 -10.42
C PRO A 150 -1.26 10.05 -11.23
N ARG A 151 -0.07 9.60 -10.85
CA ARG A 151 1.21 9.82 -11.55
C ARG A 151 1.61 8.57 -12.33
N ILE A 152 1.79 8.73 -13.63
CA ILE A 152 2.01 7.60 -14.56
C ILE A 152 3.40 6.98 -14.53
N LYS A 153 4.46 7.75 -14.23
CA LYS A 153 5.85 7.35 -14.51
C LYS A 153 6.28 6.01 -13.90
N ALA A 154 6.01 5.81 -12.61
CA ALA A 154 6.40 4.58 -11.92
C ALA A 154 5.62 3.38 -12.44
N THR A 155 4.32 3.53 -12.69
CA THR A 155 3.46 2.50 -13.28
C THR A 155 3.94 2.11 -14.67
N HIS A 156 4.22 3.10 -15.53
CA HIS A 156 4.71 2.87 -16.89
C HIS A 156 6.05 2.15 -16.92
N VAL A 157 7.03 2.62 -16.14
CA VAL A 157 8.34 1.95 -16.05
C VAL A 157 8.19 0.52 -15.50
N ALA A 158 7.33 0.32 -14.50
CA ALA A 158 7.08 -1.01 -13.94
C ALA A 158 6.48 -1.97 -14.98
N PHE A 159 5.44 -1.54 -15.68
CA PHE A 159 4.77 -2.35 -16.67
C PHE A 159 5.69 -2.64 -17.86
N ASP A 160 6.34 -1.62 -18.42
CA ASP A 160 7.23 -1.78 -19.57
C ASP A 160 8.38 -2.77 -19.29
N CYS A 161 8.97 -2.73 -18.08
CA CYS A 161 10.01 -3.68 -17.68
C CYS A 161 9.51 -5.11 -17.43
N MET A 162 8.26 -5.27 -16.99
CA MET A 162 7.76 -6.55 -16.49
C MET A 162 6.65 -7.17 -17.35
N LYS A 163 6.17 -6.52 -18.42
CA LYS A 163 5.00 -6.96 -19.21
C LYS A 163 5.05 -8.42 -19.66
N ASN A 164 6.23 -8.92 -20.00
CA ASN A 164 6.41 -10.33 -20.41
C ASN A 164 6.45 -11.31 -19.22
N TYR A 165 6.70 -10.82 -18.01
CA TYR A 165 6.82 -11.59 -16.76
C TYR A 165 5.57 -11.52 -15.86
N LEU A 166 4.72 -10.53 -16.08
CA LEU A 166 3.47 -10.34 -15.35
C LEU A 166 2.39 -11.34 -15.80
N ASP A 167 1.49 -11.64 -14.89
CA ASP A 167 0.23 -12.33 -15.15
C ASP A 167 -0.94 -11.32 -15.25
N ALA A 168 -0.95 -10.31 -14.38
CA ALA A 168 -2.04 -9.32 -14.30
C ALA A 168 -1.63 -8.01 -13.60
N ILE A 169 -2.50 -7.00 -13.69
CA ILE A 169 -2.52 -5.85 -12.80
C ILE A 169 -3.69 -6.00 -11.83
N TYR A 170 -3.44 -5.82 -10.54
CA TYR A 170 -4.50 -5.75 -9.54
C TYR A 170 -4.80 -4.28 -9.26
N ASP A 171 -5.97 -3.83 -9.70
CA ASP A 171 -6.46 -2.50 -9.44
C ASP A 171 -7.34 -2.51 -8.18
N VAL A 172 -6.81 -2.00 -7.07
CA VAL A 172 -7.37 -2.18 -5.73
C VAL A 172 -7.86 -0.86 -5.15
N THR A 173 -9.09 -0.84 -4.65
CA THR A 173 -9.68 0.32 -3.96
C THR A 173 -9.92 -0.05 -2.52
N VAL A 174 -9.30 0.70 -1.61
CA VAL A 174 -9.37 0.47 -0.17
C VAL A 174 -10.22 1.56 0.48
N VAL A 175 -11.01 1.20 1.48
CA VAL A 175 -11.65 2.13 2.42
C VAL A 175 -11.55 1.57 3.84
N TYR A 176 -11.23 2.44 4.78
CA TYR A 176 -11.25 2.16 6.22
C TYR A 176 -12.56 2.71 6.81
N GLU A 177 -13.40 1.83 7.37
CA GLU A 177 -14.59 2.22 8.12
C GLU A 177 -14.19 2.61 9.55
N GLY A 178 -14.85 3.61 10.15
CA GLY A 178 -14.70 3.92 11.58
C GLY A 178 -15.02 5.36 11.97
N LYS A 179 -14.37 6.34 11.34
CA LYS A 179 -14.43 7.76 11.75
C LYS A 179 -15.46 8.60 10.99
N ASP A 180 -16.37 8.00 10.24
CA ASP A 180 -17.33 8.77 9.45
C ASP A 180 -18.46 9.33 10.34
N ASN A 181 -18.62 10.67 10.34
CA ASN A 181 -19.71 11.34 11.04
C ASN A 181 -20.74 11.82 10.02
N GLY A 182 -21.83 11.07 9.84
CA GLY A 182 -22.99 11.54 9.07
C GLY A 182 -22.75 11.74 7.57
N GLY A 183 -21.92 10.91 6.94
CA GLY A 183 -21.65 10.95 5.49
C GLY A 183 -20.44 11.79 5.07
N GLN A 184 -19.81 12.52 5.99
CA GLN A 184 -18.57 13.24 5.68
C GLN A 184 -17.35 12.34 5.91
N ARG A 185 -16.56 12.13 4.85
CA ARG A 185 -15.30 11.38 4.92
C ARG A 185 -14.28 12.11 5.81
N ARG A 186 -13.72 11.38 6.78
CA ARG A 186 -12.62 11.84 7.65
C ARG A 186 -11.28 11.23 7.24
N GLU A 187 -10.22 11.70 7.90
CA GLU A 187 -8.89 11.09 7.76
C GLU A 187 -8.95 9.59 8.06
N SER A 188 -8.22 8.82 7.26
CA SER A 188 -8.06 7.38 7.47
C SER A 188 -7.26 7.09 8.74
N PRO A 189 -7.51 5.97 9.43
CA PRO A 189 -6.86 5.67 10.70
C PRO A 189 -5.34 5.63 10.55
N THR A 190 -4.65 6.17 11.54
CA THR A 190 -3.20 5.98 11.69
C THR A 190 -2.88 4.57 12.16
N MET A 191 -1.60 4.18 12.09
CA MET A 191 -1.10 2.91 12.63
C MET A 191 -1.53 2.67 14.09
N THR A 192 -1.43 3.70 14.93
CA THR A 192 -1.78 3.64 16.35
C THR A 192 -3.28 3.44 16.55
N GLU A 193 -4.10 4.26 15.89
CA GLU A 193 -5.57 4.17 15.97
C GLU A 193 -6.09 2.81 15.51
N PHE A 194 -5.47 2.28 14.44
CA PHE A 194 -5.78 0.94 13.96
C PHE A 194 -5.48 -0.13 15.03
N LEU A 195 -4.31 -0.09 15.66
CA LEU A 195 -3.93 -1.02 16.74
C LEU A 195 -4.78 -0.82 18.02
N CYS A 196 -5.32 0.38 18.24
CA CYS A 196 -6.31 0.68 19.27
C CYS A 196 -7.73 0.21 18.90
N LYS A 197 -7.91 -0.50 17.77
CA LYS A 197 -9.19 -1.06 17.29
C LYS A 197 -10.22 -0.01 16.90
N GLU A 198 -9.79 1.18 16.49
CA GLU A 198 -10.68 2.25 16.03
C GLU A 198 -11.17 2.08 14.58
N CYS A 199 -10.72 1.03 13.89
CA CYS A 199 -11.17 0.67 12.54
C CYS A 199 -11.86 -0.70 12.57
N PRO A 200 -13.21 -0.75 12.64
CA PRO A 200 -13.93 -2.02 12.70
C PRO A 200 -13.88 -2.82 11.40
N LYS A 201 -13.84 -2.16 10.24
CA LYS A 201 -13.86 -2.83 8.93
C LYS A 201 -12.93 -2.16 7.91
N ILE A 202 -12.33 -2.98 7.05
CA ILE A 202 -11.65 -2.54 5.83
C ILE A 202 -12.42 -3.13 4.65
N HIS A 203 -12.84 -2.25 3.75
CA HIS A 203 -13.43 -2.62 2.48
C HIS A 203 -12.33 -2.59 1.41
N ILE A 204 -12.18 -3.69 0.68
CA ILE A 204 -11.17 -3.85 -0.36
C ILE A 204 -11.87 -4.34 -1.62
N HIS A 205 -12.00 -3.47 -2.61
CA HIS A 205 -12.45 -3.85 -3.95
C HIS A 205 -11.25 -4.17 -4.83
N ILE A 206 -11.28 -5.30 -5.51
CA ILE A 206 -10.19 -5.78 -6.38
C ILE A 206 -10.77 -5.99 -7.77
N ASP A 207 -10.14 -5.34 -8.75
CA ASP A 207 -10.33 -5.64 -10.17
C ASP A 207 -9.03 -6.24 -10.73
N ARG A 208 -9.11 -7.46 -11.26
CA ARG A 208 -7.98 -8.15 -11.89
C ARG A 208 -8.00 -7.85 -13.38
N ILE A 209 -7.04 -7.05 -13.83
CA ILE A 209 -6.90 -6.63 -15.22
C ILE A 209 -5.85 -7.53 -15.89
N ASP A 210 -6.21 -8.17 -17.00
CA ASP A 210 -5.24 -8.94 -17.78
C ASP A 210 -4.18 -8.00 -18.35
N LYS A 211 -2.92 -8.43 -18.37
CA LYS A 211 -1.82 -7.62 -18.90
C LYS A 211 -2.03 -7.19 -20.36
N LYS A 212 -2.82 -7.95 -21.13
CA LYS A 212 -3.15 -7.65 -22.53
C LYS A 212 -4.06 -6.42 -22.66
N ASP A 213 -4.82 -6.11 -21.62
CA ASP A 213 -5.76 -4.98 -21.58
C ASP A 213 -5.08 -3.68 -21.12
N VAL A 214 -3.78 -3.72 -20.82
CA VAL A 214 -3.00 -2.58 -20.34
C VAL A 214 -2.24 -1.96 -21.52
N PRO A 215 -2.46 -0.67 -21.84
CA PRO A 215 -1.76 -0.04 -22.95
C PRO A 215 -0.26 0.07 -22.70
N GLU A 216 0.56 -0.23 -23.71
CA GLU A 216 2.02 -0.13 -23.60
C GLU A 216 2.52 1.31 -23.81
N GLU A 217 1.90 2.05 -24.73
CA GLU A 217 2.32 3.39 -25.10
C GLU A 217 1.99 4.39 -23.99
N GLN A 218 2.94 5.28 -23.68
CA GLN A 218 2.90 6.10 -22.47
C GLN A 218 1.66 6.99 -22.38
N GLU A 219 1.22 7.60 -23.48
CA GLU A 219 0.05 8.48 -23.48
C GLU A 219 -1.26 7.70 -23.38
N HIS A 220 -1.36 6.53 -24.02
CA HIS A 220 -2.50 5.62 -23.81
C HIS A 220 -2.56 5.10 -22.37
N MET A 221 -1.43 4.69 -21.79
CA MET A 221 -1.38 4.23 -20.41
C MET A 221 -1.72 5.35 -19.42
N ARG A 222 -1.30 6.59 -19.71
CA ARG A 222 -1.71 7.77 -18.93
C ARG A 222 -3.23 7.88 -18.89
N ARG A 223 -3.89 7.88 -20.04
CA ARG A 223 -5.36 7.94 -20.13
C ARG A 223 -6.02 6.78 -19.38
N TRP A 224 -5.58 5.56 -19.64
CA TRP A 224 -6.07 4.36 -18.95
C TRP A 224 -5.94 4.47 -17.43
N LEU A 225 -4.79 4.91 -16.91
CA LEU A 225 -4.60 5.06 -15.47
C LEU A 225 -5.49 6.14 -14.86
N HIS A 226 -5.75 7.24 -15.58
CA HIS A 226 -6.72 8.24 -15.14
C HIS A 226 -8.14 7.68 -15.12
N GLU A 227 -8.56 6.95 -16.15
CA GLU A 227 -9.86 6.27 -16.20
C GLU A 227 -10.02 5.27 -15.05
N ARG A 228 -8.97 4.50 -14.72
CA ARG A 228 -8.97 3.63 -13.53
C ARG A 228 -9.24 4.43 -12.25
N PHE A 229 -8.59 5.57 -12.08
CA PHE A 229 -8.81 6.43 -10.92
C PHE A 229 -10.17 7.13 -10.91
N GLU A 230 -10.77 7.41 -12.06
CA GLU A 230 -12.17 7.87 -12.15
C GLU A 230 -13.15 6.80 -11.69
N ILE A 231 -12.91 5.53 -12.05
CA ILE A 231 -13.70 4.40 -11.56
C ILE A 231 -13.58 4.28 -10.03
N LYS A 232 -12.37 4.42 -9.48
CA LYS A 232 -12.16 4.46 -8.02
C LYS A 232 -12.93 5.61 -7.37
N ASP A 233 -12.83 6.80 -7.94
CA ASP A 233 -13.48 7.99 -7.41
C ASP A 233 -14.99 7.82 -7.37
N LYS A 234 -15.60 7.32 -8.45
CA LYS A 234 -17.04 6.99 -8.51
C LYS A 234 -17.44 5.99 -7.43
N MET A 235 -16.68 4.90 -7.25
CA MET A 235 -16.94 3.93 -6.18
C MET A 235 -16.86 4.58 -4.79
N LEU A 236 -15.93 5.50 -4.56
CA LEU A 236 -15.79 6.19 -3.28
C LEU A 236 -16.90 7.23 -3.06
N ILE A 237 -17.33 7.93 -4.11
CA ILE A 237 -18.49 8.82 -4.06
C ILE A 237 -19.73 8.02 -3.64
N GLU A 238 -20.00 6.89 -4.28
CA GLU A 238 -21.12 6.03 -3.88
C GLU A 238 -20.96 5.52 -2.44
N PHE A 239 -19.75 5.07 -2.06
CA PHE A 239 -19.48 4.55 -0.72
C PHE A 239 -19.76 5.59 0.38
N TYR A 240 -19.32 6.84 0.21
CA TYR A 240 -19.43 7.88 1.24
C TYR A 240 -20.72 8.70 1.14
N GLU A 241 -21.22 8.95 -0.07
CA GLU A 241 -22.23 9.99 -0.35
C GLU A 241 -23.53 9.44 -0.96
N SER A 242 -23.63 8.13 -1.22
CA SER A 242 -24.87 7.56 -1.78
C SER A 242 -26.09 7.96 -0.93
N PRO A 243 -27.19 8.46 -1.55
CA PRO A 243 -28.44 8.72 -0.85
C PRO A 243 -29.14 7.42 -0.44
N ASP A 244 -28.95 6.34 -1.21
CA ASP A 244 -29.44 5.00 -0.93
C ASP A 244 -28.62 4.37 0.22
N PRO A 245 -29.25 4.08 1.39
CA PRO A 245 -28.57 3.47 2.53
C PRO A 245 -27.95 2.10 2.23
N GLU A 246 -28.51 1.33 1.28
CA GLU A 246 -28.02 -0.01 0.94
C GLU A 246 -26.70 0.02 0.16
N ARG A 247 -26.45 1.13 -0.55
CA ARG A 247 -25.22 1.37 -1.31
C ARG A 247 -24.17 2.12 -0.48
N ARG A 248 -24.59 2.83 0.57
CA ARG A 248 -23.66 3.51 1.47
C ARG A 248 -22.82 2.49 2.23
N LYS A 249 -21.53 2.81 2.46
CA LYS A 249 -20.56 1.92 3.12
C LYS A 249 -20.39 0.55 2.47
N ARG A 250 -20.64 0.45 1.17
CA ARG A 250 -20.53 -0.81 0.43
C ARG A 250 -20.03 -0.56 -0.98
N PHE A 251 -19.04 -1.34 -1.41
CA PHE A 251 -18.65 -1.36 -2.82
C PHE A 251 -19.63 -2.19 -3.66
N PRO A 252 -19.67 -1.97 -4.99
CA PRO A 252 -20.45 -2.80 -5.90
C PRO A 252 -20.13 -4.30 -5.74
N GLY A 253 -21.16 -5.13 -5.87
CA GLY A 253 -21.04 -6.59 -5.82
C GLY A 253 -21.21 -7.23 -4.44
N LYS A 254 -20.98 -8.54 -4.39
CA LYS A 254 -21.03 -9.33 -3.16
C LYS A 254 -19.70 -9.19 -2.42
N SER A 255 -19.77 -8.88 -1.12
CA SER A 255 -18.60 -8.93 -0.26
C SER A 255 -18.42 -10.31 0.35
N VAL A 256 -17.17 -10.70 0.54
CA VAL A 256 -16.79 -11.88 1.33
C VAL A 256 -15.96 -11.40 2.51
N ASN A 257 -16.43 -11.71 3.72
CA ASN A 257 -15.61 -11.52 4.91
C ASN A 257 -14.47 -12.55 4.90
N SER A 258 -13.26 -12.08 4.61
CA SER A 258 -12.08 -12.91 4.48
C SER A 258 -11.25 -12.83 5.75
N LYS A 259 -11.43 -13.76 6.68
CA LYS A 259 -10.63 -13.81 7.91
C LYS A 259 -9.34 -14.59 7.70
N LEU A 260 -8.19 -13.98 7.99
CA LEU A 260 -6.91 -14.68 7.95
C LEU A 260 -6.79 -15.70 9.09
N SER A 261 -6.50 -16.95 8.72
CA SER A 261 -6.28 -18.02 9.68
C SER A 261 -5.11 -17.69 10.60
N ILE A 262 -5.32 -17.82 11.91
CA ILE A 262 -4.28 -17.62 12.93
C ILE A 262 -3.05 -18.51 12.69
N LYS A 263 -3.23 -19.68 12.04
CA LYS A 263 -2.13 -20.59 11.69
C LYS A 263 -1.13 -19.96 10.70
N LYS A 264 -1.54 -18.98 9.89
CA LYS A 264 -0.67 -18.27 8.93
C LYS A 264 0.19 -17.18 9.58
N THR A 265 -0.16 -16.72 10.77
CA THR A 265 0.46 -15.53 11.42
C THR A 265 1.10 -15.86 12.76
N LEU A 266 0.49 -16.77 13.54
CA LEU A 266 0.93 -17.14 14.87
C LEU A 266 2.36 -17.68 14.93
N PRO A 267 2.84 -18.57 14.03
CA PRO A 267 4.22 -19.05 14.09
C PRO A 267 5.24 -17.91 14.01
N SER A 268 5.04 -16.96 13.09
CA SER A 268 5.92 -15.80 12.96
C SER A 268 5.88 -14.90 14.19
N MET A 269 4.70 -14.71 14.78
CA MET A 269 4.54 -13.95 16.02
C MET A 269 5.29 -14.62 17.17
N LEU A 270 5.11 -15.92 17.38
CA LEU A 270 5.78 -16.66 18.46
C LEU A 270 7.29 -16.67 18.30
N ILE A 271 7.80 -16.90 17.09
CA ILE A 271 9.25 -16.90 16.82
C ILE A 271 9.85 -15.53 17.16
N LEU A 272 9.30 -14.45 16.60
CA LEU A 272 9.87 -13.11 16.82
C LEU A 272 9.68 -12.61 18.25
N SER A 273 8.55 -12.94 18.89
CA SER A 273 8.31 -12.59 20.30
C SER A 273 9.24 -13.38 21.23
N GLY A 274 9.45 -14.67 20.97
CA GLY A 274 10.38 -15.51 21.73
C GLY A 274 11.82 -15.04 21.60
N LEU A 275 12.28 -14.70 20.39
CA LEU A 275 13.61 -14.12 20.17
C LEU A 275 13.77 -12.78 20.89
N THR A 276 12.76 -11.92 20.81
CA THR A 276 12.77 -10.61 21.48
C THR A 276 12.78 -10.77 22.99
N ALA A 277 11.94 -11.65 23.54
CA ALA A 277 11.91 -11.95 24.97
C ALA A 277 13.27 -12.50 25.43
N GLY A 278 13.83 -13.50 24.73
CA GLY A 278 15.14 -14.07 25.04
C GLY A 278 16.26 -13.02 25.07
N MET A 279 16.27 -12.10 24.09
CA MET A 279 17.20 -10.97 24.10
C MET A 279 16.99 -10.08 25.33
N LEU A 280 15.75 -9.71 25.65
CA LEU A 280 15.40 -8.82 26.76
C LEU A 280 15.61 -9.45 28.15
N MET A 281 15.76 -10.77 28.26
CA MET A 281 16.10 -11.43 29.53
C MET A 281 17.53 -11.13 30.00
N THR A 282 18.44 -10.77 29.08
CA THR A 282 19.85 -10.50 29.40
C THR A 282 20.13 -9.00 29.55
N ASP A 283 21.06 -8.62 30.44
CA ASP A 283 21.50 -7.21 30.55
C ASP A 283 22.11 -6.69 29.25
N ALA A 284 22.93 -7.52 28.60
CA ALA A 284 23.54 -7.20 27.32
C ALA A 284 22.47 -6.95 26.23
N GLY A 285 21.46 -7.82 26.15
CA GLY A 285 20.38 -7.68 25.17
C GLY A 285 19.46 -6.48 25.45
N ARG A 286 19.16 -6.17 26.72
CA ARG A 286 18.43 -4.93 27.07
C ARG A 286 19.22 -3.69 26.66
N LYS A 287 20.52 -3.63 26.97
CA LYS A 287 21.40 -2.54 26.55
C LYS A 287 21.44 -2.42 25.03
N LEU A 288 21.60 -3.53 24.31
CA LEU A 288 21.61 -3.56 22.85
C LEU A 288 20.28 -3.03 22.28
N TYR A 289 19.14 -3.47 22.81
CA TYR A 289 17.82 -3.03 22.38
C TYR A 289 17.65 -1.53 22.55
N VAL A 290 17.87 -1.01 23.77
CA VAL A 290 17.73 0.41 24.08
C VAL A 290 18.68 1.26 23.26
N ASN A 291 19.95 0.86 23.17
CA ASN A 291 20.96 1.57 22.39
C ASN A 291 20.60 1.60 20.89
N THR A 292 20.10 0.49 20.34
CA THR A 292 19.66 0.45 18.94
C THR A 292 18.55 1.46 18.67
N TRP A 293 17.57 1.58 19.58
CA TRP A 293 16.50 2.56 19.46
C TRP A 293 17.00 4.00 19.63
N ILE A 294 17.83 4.28 20.65
CA ILE A 294 18.35 5.62 20.90
C ILE A 294 19.26 6.06 19.75
N TYR A 295 20.31 5.31 19.43
CA TYR A 295 21.25 5.68 18.38
C TYR A 295 20.59 5.67 17.00
N GLY A 296 19.71 4.70 16.72
CA GLY A 296 18.94 4.68 15.48
C GLY A 296 18.09 5.93 15.32
N THR A 297 17.38 6.34 16.38
CA THR A 297 16.55 7.55 16.37
C THR A 297 17.40 8.82 16.23
N LEU A 298 18.49 8.93 16.99
CA LEU A 298 19.40 10.09 16.92
C LEU A 298 20.03 10.22 15.54
N LEU A 299 20.51 9.12 14.94
CA LEU A 299 21.03 9.10 13.57
C LEU A 299 19.96 9.49 12.55
N GLY A 300 18.74 8.96 12.71
CA GLY A 300 17.60 9.31 11.86
C GLY A 300 17.26 10.80 11.94
N CYS A 301 17.17 11.37 13.14
CA CYS A 301 16.89 12.79 13.37
C CYS A 301 17.99 13.68 12.81
N LEU A 302 19.26 13.40 13.12
CA LEU A 302 20.41 14.16 12.62
C LEU A 302 20.41 14.21 11.09
N TRP A 303 20.15 13.08 10.45
CA TRP A 303 20.11 13.00 8.99
C TRP A 303 18.94 13.78 8.38
N VAL A 304 17.74 13.71 8.98
CA VAL A 304 16.60 14.50 8.53
C VAL A 304 16.93 16.00 8.61
N THR A 305 17.62 16.44 9.66
CA THR A 305 18.06 17.84 9.79
C THR A 305 19.12 18.24 8.75
N ILE A 306 20.06 17.35 8.41
CA ILE A 306 21.11 17.62 7.41
C ILE A 306 20.56 17.65 5.97
N LYS A 307 19.45 16.94 5.71
CA LYS A 307 18.85 16.81 4.37
C LYS A 307 17.56 17.60 4.14
N ALA A 308 16.99 18.20 5.19
CA ALA A 308 15.89 19.16 5.09
C ALA A 308 16.39 20.47 4.48
#